data_AF-A0A498G6I4-F1
#
_entry.id   AF-A0A498G6I4-F1
#
_cell.length_a   1.000
_cell.length_b   1.000
_cell.length_c   1.000
_cell.angle_alpha   90.00
_cell.angle_beta   90.00
_cell.angle_gamma   90.00
#
_symmetry.space_group_name_H-M   'P 1'
#
loop_
_entity.id
_entity.type
_entity.pdbx_description
1 polymer ?
#
loop_
_entity_poly.entity_id
_entity_poly.type
_entity_poly.pdbx_seq_one_letter_code
_entity_poly.pdbx_strand_id
1 'polypeptide(L)'
;MSDETHNDHETDRDVVEIPKTIELPRLLDFYELQDEAHTEIHEFYDNLRDGQLTTTQCRDCGDLQFPPRIVCPECQSDDLEYVDLPHEGTLFAFSTLRAGAPTGMEDDVPFVVGVVDLGDVRLSARIDDAAYDDLEIGDSVQLKIVDIDGPTDQDRVFYRFEPREQ
;
A
#
# COMPACT_ATOMS: atom_id res chain seq x y z
N MET A 1 3.39 5.79 -71.50
CA MET A 1 3.77 4.39 -71.25
C MET A 1 3.48 4.15 -69.79
N SER A 2 2.52 3.25 -69.52
CA SER A 2 2.31 2.44 -68.30
C SER A 2 2.61 3.13 -66.96
N ASP A 3 1.64 3.58 -66.15
CA ASP A 3 0.58 2.77 -65.49
C ASP A 3 1.16 1.53 -64.81
N GLU A 4 1.51 1.67 -63.53
CA GLU A 4 1.70 0.57 -62.59
C GLU A 4 0.79 0.83 -61.37
N THR A 5 -0.44 0.37 -61.54
CA THR A 5 -1.34 -0.25 -60.54
C THR A 5 -0.88 -0.19 -59.08
N HIS A 6 -1.56 0.66 -58.30
CA HIS A 6 -1.69 0.47 -56.85
C HIS A 6 -2.47 -0.81 -56.61
N ASN A 7 -1.90 -1.70 -55.78
CA ASN A 7 -2.49 -2.97 -55.45
C ASN A 7 -3.36 -2.79 -54.19
N ASP A 8 -4.64 -2.52 -54.39
CA ASP A 8 -5.65 -2.43 -53.33
C ASP A 8 -5.98 -3.84 -52.82
N HIS A 9 -5.19 -4.32 -51.86
CA HIS A 9 -5.56 -5.48 -51.04
C HIS A 9 -6.42 -5.00 -49.86
N GLU A 10 -7.71 -4.80 -50.12
CA GLU A 10 -8.71 -4.62 -49.07
C GLU A 10 -8.81 -5.94 -48.30
N THR A 11 -8.19 -5.99 -47.12
CA THR A 11 -8.19 -7.19 -46.28
C THR A 11 -9.47 -7.20 -45.44
N ASP A 12 -10.33 -8.20 -45.68
CA ASP A 12 -11.51 -8.52 -44.89
C ASP A 12 -11.07 -8.91 -43.47
N ARG A 13 -10.97 -7.91 -42.59
CA ARG A 13 -10.54 -8.07 -41.20
C ARG A 13 -11.64 -7.56 -40.30
N ASP A 14 -12.00 -8.38 -39.31
CA ASP A 14 -12.92 -7.98 -38.27
C ASP A 14 -12.31 -6.85 -37.41
N VAL A 15 -13.14 -5.85 -37.11
CA VAL A 15 -12.79 -4.78 -36.17
C VAL A 15 -13.30 -5.18 -34.79
N VAL A 16 -12.38 -5.26 -33.83
CA VAL A 16 -12.71 -5.48 -32.42
C VAL A 16 -12.69 -4.13 -31.70
N GLU A 17 -13.80 -3.77 -31.07
CA GLU A 17 -13.87 -2.59 -30.21
C GLU A 17 -13.38 -2.93 -28.80
N ILE A 18 -12.47 -2.11 -28.27
CA ILE A 18 -11.92 -2.25 -26.93
C ILE A 18 -12.58 -1.17 -26.05
N PRO A 19 -13.10 -1.52 -24.85
CA PRO A 19 -13.70 -0.55 -23.95
C PRO A 19 -12.65 0.46 -23.47
N LYS A 20 -13.09 1.70 -23.22
CA LYS A 20 -12.23 2.77 -22.70
C LYS A 20 -11.94 2.65 -21.20
N THR A 21 -12.82 1.95 -20.48
CA THR A 21 -12.74 1.76 -19.03
C THR A 21 -13.09 0.30 -18.74
N ILE A 22 -12.33 -0.32 -17.85
CA ILE A 22 -12.56 -1.68 -17.35
C ILE A 22 -12.55 -1.63 -15.82
N GLU A 23 -13.27 -2.54 -15.17
CA GLU A 23 -13.08 -2.78 -13.74
C GLU A 23 -11.66 -3.30 -13.50
N LEU A 24 -11.03 -2.86 -12.41
CA LEU A 24 -9.66 -3.23 -12.08
C LEU A 24 -9.56 -4.76 -11.98
N PRO A 25 -8.82 -5.45 -12.87
CA PRO A 25 -8.73 -6.89 -12.79
C PRO A 25 -7.87 -7.31 -11.61
N ARG A 26 -8.19 -8.44 -10.96
CA ARG A 26 -7.42 -9.01 -9.84
C ARG A 26 -5.91 -9.10 -10.09
N LEU A 27 -5.47 -9.31 -11.33
CA LEU A 27 -4.04 -9.37 -11.69
C LEU A 27 -3.30 -8.04 -11.49
N LEU A 28 -4.01 -6.91 -11.54
CA LEU A 28 -3.45 -5.57 -11.36
C LEU A 28 -3.70 -5.00 -9.97
N ASP A 29 -4.35 -5.77 -9.10
CA ASP A 29 -4.51 -5.39 -7.70
C ASP A 29 -3.18 -5.53 -6.97
N PHE A 30 -2.68 -4.43 -6.42
CA PHE A 30 -1.40 -4.37 -5.74
C PHE A 30 -1.54 -4.59 -4.22
N TYR A 31 -2.76 -4.64 -3.68
CA TYR A 31 -2.97 -4.97 -2.28
C TYR A 31 -2.84 -6.49 -2.06
N GLU A 32 -2.07 -6.86 -1.05
CA GLU A 32 -1.83 -8.26 -0.71
C GLU A 32 -3.12 -8.98 -0.33
N LEU A 33 -3.13 -10.30 -0.52
CA LEU A 33 -4.13 -11.18 0.07
C LEU A 33 -3.71 -11.48 1.50
N GLN A 34 -4.62 -11.29 2.45
CA GLN A 34 -4.32 -11.07 3.87
C GLN A 34 -4.68 -12.26 4.76
N ASP A 35 -4.85 -13.45 4.18
CA ASP A 35 -5.18 -14.67 4.91
C ASP A 35 -3.97 -15.63 4.96
N GLU A 36 -4.03 -16.59 5.87
CA GLU A 36 -2.98 -17.58 6.11
C GLU A 36 -2.57 -18.35 4.84
N ALA A 37 -3.48 -18.56 3.89
CA ALA A 37 -3.17 -19.29 2.67
C ALA A 37 -2.33 -18.48 1.66
N HIS A 38 -2.22 -17.16 1.85
CA HIS A 38 -1.53 -16.26 0.93
C HIS A 38 -0.36 -15.48 1.56
N THR A 39 -0.35 -15.29 2.88
CA THR A 39 0.73 -14.57 3.56
C THR A 39 1.03 -15.11 4.96
N GLU A 40 2.31 -15.29 5.25
CA GLU A 40 2.79 -15.75 6.56
C GLU A 40 2.70 -14.66 7.65
N ILE A 41 2.37 -13.42 7.27
CA ILE A 41 2.13 -12.31 8.19
C ILE A 41 0.63 -11.99 8.35
N HIS A 42 -0.26 -12.95 8.10
CA HIS A 42 -1.72 -12.73 8.17
C HIS A 42 -2.17 -12.19 9.53
N GLU A 43 -1.52 -12.60 10.62
CA GLU A 43 -1.81 -12.11 11.99
C GLU A 43 -1.62 -10.59 12.12
N PHE A 44 -0.71 -9.96 11.36
CA PHE A 44 -0.62 -8.49 11.29
C PHE A 44 -1.92 -7.86 10.81
N TYR A 45 -2.52 -8.45 9.77
CA TYR A 45 -3.76 -7.96 9.18
C TYR A 45 -4.96 -8.27 10.07
N ASP A 46 -4.98 -9.41 10.75
CA ASP A 46 -6.00 -9.73 11.76
C ASP A 46 -5.97 -8.72 12.92
N ASN A 47 -4.78 -8.44 13.45
CA ASN A 47 -4.59 -7.41 14.47
C ASN A 47 -5.03 -6.02 13.98
N LEU A 48 -4.70 -5.65 12.73
CA LEU A 48 -5.16 -4.39 12.14
C LEU A 48 -6.68 -4.33 12.03
N ARG A 49 -7.37 -5.42 11.67
CA ARG A 49 -8.84 -5.47 11.65
C ARG A 49 -9.43 -5.24 13.05
N ASP A 50 -8.73 -5.71 14.09
CA ASP A 50 -9.09 -5.48 15.50
C ASP A 50 -8.67 -4.09 16.02
N GLY A 51 -8.11 -3.23 15.17
CA GLY A 51 -7.72 -1.87 15.53
C GLY A 51 -6.31 -1.76 16.10
N GLN A 52 -5.49 -2.81 16.03
CA GLN A 52 -4.15 -2.85 16.59
C GLN A 52 -3.08 -2.78 15.49
N LEU A 53 -2.25 -1.74 15.53
CA LEU A 53 -1.01 -1.71 14.75
C LEU A 53 0.04 -2.54 15.50
N THR A 54 0.50 -3.62 14.89
CA THR A 54 1.45 -4.56 15.52
C THR A 54 2.66 -4.79 14.62
N THR A 55 3.73 -5.33 15.20
CA THR A 55 4.86 -5.86 14.43
C THR A 55 5.57 -6.99 15.16
N THR A 56 6.56 -7.62 14.55
CA THR A 56 7.30 -8.74 15.16
C THR A 56 8.55 -8.28 15.91
N GLN A 57 8.73 -8.80 17.12
CA GLN A 57 9.96 -8.74 17.90
C GLN A 57 10.57 -10.14 18.06
N CYS A 58 11.89 -10.28 17.87
CA CYS A 58 12.57 -11.55 18.08
C CYS A 58 12.76 -11.83 19.58
N ARG A 59 12.33 -13.01 20.05
CA ARG A 59 12.46 -13.41 21.45
C ARG A 59 13.90 -13.75 21.85
N ASP A 60 14.72 -14.17 20.90
CA ASP A 60 16.10 -14.57 21.18
C ASP A 60 17.06 -13.37 21.32
N CYS A 61 16.90 -12.33 20.50
CA CYS A 61 17.82 -11.19 20.48
C CYS A 61 17.16 -9.83 20.79
N GLY A 62 15.83 -9.78 20.88
CA GLY A 62 15.07 -8.58 21.20
C GLY A 62 14.87 -7.60 20.04
N ASP A 63 15.38 -7.92 18.85
CA ASP A 63 15.32 -7.07 17.66
C ASP A 63 13.87 -6.88 17.16
N LEU A 64 13.47 -5.62 16.98
CA LEU A 64 12.13 -5.21 16.56
C LEU A 64 12.15 -4.80 15.09
N GLN A 65 11.28 -5.38 14.29
CA GLN A 65 11.29 -5.22 12.84
C GLN A 65 9.99 -4.61 12.35
N PHE A 66 10.04 -3.74 11.34
CA PHE A 66 8.86 -3.34 10.57
C PHE A 66 9.22 -3.24 9.07
N PRO A 67 8.42 -3.78 8.13
CA PRO A 67 7.20 -4.58 8.35
C PRO A 67 7.46 -5.87 9.15
N PRO A 68 6.39 -6.55 9.65
CA PRO A 68 6.50 -7.82 10.35
C PRO A 68 7.33 -8.84 9.56
N ARG A 69 8.15 -9.62 10.28
CA ARG A 69 9.03 -10.65 9.71
C ARG A 69 8.75 -11.99 10.36
N ILE A 70 8.89 -13.05 9.58
CA ILE A 70 8.78 -14.44 10.06
C ILE A 70 10.13 -15.08 10.41
N VAL A 71 11.23 -14.39 10.07
CA VAL A 71 12.59 -14.77 10.45
C VAL A 71 13.35 -13.49 10.80
N CYS A 72 14.02 -13.48 11.94
CA CYS A 72 14.81 -12.35 12.40
C CYS A 72 16.03 -12.13 11.47
N PRO A 73 16.24 -10.93 10.91
CA PRO A 73 17.38 -10.66 10.05
C PRO A 73 18.72 -10.64 10.81
N GLU A 74 18.70 -10.34 12.11
CA GLU A 74 19.90 -10.21 12.93
C GLU A 74 20.45 -11.58 13.38
N CYS A 75 19.60 -12.47 13.87
CA CYS A 75 20.03 -13.76 14.42
C CYS A 75 19.50 -15.00 13.68
N GLN A 76 18.64 -14.84 12.67
CA GLN A 76 18.02 -15.92 11.88
C GLN A 76 17.09 -16.84 12.68
N SER A 77 16.68 -16.45 13.89
CA SER A 77 15.65 -17.14 14.66
C SER A 77 14.27 -16.96 14.01
N ASP A 78 13.45 -18.00 14.09
CA ASP A 78 12.02 -17.99 13.77
C ASP A 78 11.14 -17.83 15.02
N ASP A 79 11.73 -17.69 16.22
CA ASP A 79 11.00 -17.35 17.45
C ASP A 79 10.78 -15.83 17.54
N LEU A 80 9.74 -15.37 16.85
CA LEU A 80 9.24 -14.00 16.91
C LEU A 80 7.85 -13.94 17.54
N GLU A 81 7.54 -12.81 18.16
CA GLU A 81 6.20 -12.53 18.69
C GLU A 81 5.66 -11.20 18.18
N TYR A 82 4.35 -11.14 17.96
CA TYR A 82 3.68 -9.88 17.67
C TYR A 82 3.60 -9.01 18.92
N VAL A 83 4.00 -7.75 18.76
CA VAL A 83 3.96 -6.71 19.79
C VAL A 83 3.24 -5.48 19.26
N ASP A 84 2.55 -4.75 20.12
CA ASP A 84 1.85 -3.52 19.77
C ASP A 84 2.83 -2.39 19.43
N LEU A 85 2.49 -1.61 18.41
CA LEU A 85 3.11 -0.34 18.08
C LEU A 85 2.21 0.83 18.52
N PRO A 86 2.81 2.01 18.80
CA PRO A 86 2.03 3.23 19.05
C PRO A 86 1.10 3.57 17.89
N HIS A 87 -0.10 4.05 18.21
CA HIS A 87 -1.03 4.59 17.21
C HIS A 87 -0.76 6.05 16.88
N GLU A 88 0.15 6.70 17.61
CA GLU A 88 0.55 8.08 17.40
C GLU A 88 2.04 8.12 17.02
N GLY A 89 2.37 8.98 16.07
CA GLY A 89 3.72 9.11 15.54
C GLY A 89 4.07 10.55 15.17
N THR A 90 5.31 10.72 14.76
CA THR A 90 5.84 12.00 14.26
C THR A 90 6.17 11.89 12.78
N LEU A 91 5.76 12.86 11.97
CA LEU A 91 6.08 12.90 10.54
C LEU A 91 7.58 13.21 10.35
N PHE A 92 8.37 12.19 10.03
CA PHE A 92 9.82 12.30 9.87
C PHE A 92 10.22 12.91 8.53
N ALA A 93 9.52 12.53 7.46
CA ALA A 93 9.70 13.06 6.11
C ALA A 93 8.43 12.82 5.29
N PHE A 94 8.16 13.65 4.29
CA PHE A 94 7.00 13.45 3.41
C PHE A 94 7.21 14.05 2.03
N SER A 95 6.41 13.59 1.08
CA SER A 95 6.36 14.07 -0.30
C SER A 95 4.95 13.90 -0.85
N THR A 96 4.63 14.60 -1.95
CA THR A 96 3.34 14.47 -2.63
C THR A 96 3.49 13.74 -3.94
N LEU A 97 2.72 12.68 -4.11
CA LEU A 97 2.55 12.03 -5.40
C LEU A 97 1.55 12.85 -6.21
N ARG A 98 2.04 13.50 -7.28
CA ARG A 98 1.22 14.37 -8.15
C ARG A 98 0.84 13.73 -9.49
N ALA A 99 1.46 12.61 -9.83
CA ALA A 99 1.21 11.85 -11.05
C ALA A 99 1.86 10.47 -10.92
N GLY A 100 1.45 9.52 -11.76
CA GLY A 100 2.02 8.16 -11.77
C GLY A 100 1.59 7.32 -10.57
N ALA A 101 0.37 7.53 -10.09
CA ALA A 101 -0.21 6.63 -9.10
C ALA A 101 -0.30 5.20 -9.67
N PRO A 102 -0.20 4.18 -8.79
CA PRO A 102 -0.49 2.80 -9.17
C PRO A 102 -1.86 2.70 -9.85
N THR A 103 -2.00 1.75 -10.76
CA THR A 103 -3.28 1.45 -11.40
C THR A 103 -4.36 1.20 -10.35
N GLY A 104 -5.50 1.88 -10.46
CA GLY A 104 -6.58 1.85 -9.48
C GLY A 104 -6.54 2.98 -8.44
N MET A 105 -5.53 3.85 -8.46
CA MET A 105 -5.41 5.02 -7.58
C MET A 105 -5.30 6.34 -8.35
N GLU A 106 -5.70 6.36 -9.63
CA GLU A 106 -5.57 7.54 -10.49
C GLU A 106 -6.40 8.72 -9.97
N ASP A 107 -7.57 8.44 -9.40
CA ASP A 107 -8.50 9.44 -8.86
C ASP A 107 -8.07 9.99 -7.49
N ASP A 108 -7.09 9.34 -6.83
CA ASP A 108 -6.59 9.74 -5.52
C ASP A 108 -5.54 10.86 -5.58
N VAL A 109 -5.02 11.15 -6.77
CA VAL A 109 -3.94 12.11 -6.96
C VAL A 109 -4.47 13.56 -6.91
N PRO A 110 -3.82 14.49 -6.20
CA PRO A 110 -2.60 14.31 -5.42
C PRO A 110 -2.85 13.78 -3.99
N PHE A 111 -1.95 12.91 -3.51
CA PHE A 111 -1.92 12.48 -2.11
C PHE A 111 -0.51 12.53 -1.52
N VAL A 112 -0.42 12.60 -0.19
CA VAL A 112 0.85 12.65 0.54
C VAL A 112 1.29 11.25 0.93
N VAL A 113 2.58 10.98 0.75
CA VAL A 113 3.27 9.82 1.32
C VAL A 113 4.29 10.32 2.33
N GLY A 114 4.35 9.66 3.48
CA GLY A 114 5.17 10.04 4.61
C GLY A 114 5.95 8.87 5.19
N VAL A 115 7.01 9.20 5.90
CA VAL A 115 7.68 8.32 6.85
C VAL A 115 7.25 8.77 8.24
N VAL A 116 6.58 7.90 8.97
CA VAL A 116 6.11 8.14 10.33
C VAL A 116 7.06 7.46 11.31
N ASP A 117 7.60 8.23 12.25
CA ASP A 117 8.45 7.76 13.35
C ASP A 117 7.58 7.41 14.55
N LEU A 118 7.63 6.15 14.98
CA LEU A 118 6.92 5.63 16.15
C LEU A 118 7.87 5.34 17.33
N GLY A 119 9.11 5.86 17.28
CA GLY A 119 10.15 5.59 18.27
C GLY A 119 11.12 4.54 17.77
N ASP A 120 10.84 3.26 18.07
CA ASP A 120 11.76 2.15 17.74
C ASP A 120 11.73 1.77 16.25
N VAL A 121 10.68 2.16 15.52
CA VAL A 121 10.50 1.85 14.08
C VAL A 121 9.98 3.05 13.29
N ARG A 122 10.24 3.04 11.98
CA ARG A 122 9.72 4.02 11.01
C ARG A 122 8.92 3.34 9.91
N LEU A 123 7.72 3.86 9.68
CA LEU A 123 6.76 3.29 8.74
C LEU A 123 6.62 4.21 7.52
N SER A 124 6.67 3.63 6.32
CA SER A 124 6.24 4.35 5.12
C SER A 124 4.72 4.19 4.98
N ALA A 125 3.99 5.30 4.94
CA ALA A 125 2.54 5.28 4.89
C ALA A 125 2.00 6.44 4.04
N ARG A 126 0.75 6.30 3.59
CA ARG A 126 0.00 7.43 3.05
C ARG A 126 -0.49 8.31 4.21
N ILE A 127 -0.40 9.62 4.04
CA ILE A 127 -0.98 10.61 4.95
C ILE A 127 -2.27 11.11 4.31
N ASP A 128 -3.40 10.75 4.89
CA ASP A 128 -4.73 11.19 4.47
C ASP A 128 -5.11 12.51 5.14
N ASP A 129 -6.16 13.15 4.61
CA ASP A 129 -6.73 14.40 5.13
C ASP A 129 -5.74 15.58 5.26
N ALA A 130 -4.69 15.57 4.43
CA ALA A 130 -3.71 16.65 4.31
C ALA A 130 -3.13 16.77 2.89
N ALA A 131 -2.91 18.02 2.45
CA ALA A 131 -2.05 18.32 1.31
C ALA A 131 -0.60 18.58 1.78
N TYR A 132 0.32 18.72 0.81
CA TYR A 132 1.73 19.02 1.11
C TYR A 132 1.90 20.26 1.99
N ASP A 133 1.16 21.33 1.66
CA ASP A 133 1.32 22.64 2.27
C ASP A 133 0.63 22.72 3.65
N ASP A 134 -0.12 21.69 4.04
CA ASP A 134 -0.76 21.56 5.36
C ASP A 134 0.16 20.89 6.39
N LEU A 135 1.33 20.39 5.97
CA LEU A 135 2.21 19.54 6.78
C LEU A 135 3.60 20.16 6.95
N GLU A 136 4.19 19.90 8.10
CA GLU A 136 5.59 20.18 8.42
C GLU A 136 6.28 18.92 8.98
N ILE A 137 7.60 18.82 8.77
CA ILE A 137 8.38 17.76 9.41
C ILE A 137 8.34 17.98 10.92
N GLY A 138 7.96 16.96 11.67
CA GLY A 138 7.74 17.03 13.11
C GLY A 138 6.27 17.07 13.52
N ASP A 139 5.33 17.16 12.57
CA ASP A 139 3.91 17.11 12.88
C ASP A 139 3.49 15.77 13.52
N SER A 140 2.54 15.86 14.45
CA SER A 140 1.95 14.68 15.07
C SER A 140 0.89 14.09 14.15
N VAL A 141 0.97 12.77 13.95
CA VAL A 141 0.02 12.01 13.13
C VAL A 141 -0.53 10.84 13.93
N GLN A 142 -1.73 10.38 13.58
CA GLN A 142 -2.40 9.25 14.21
C GLN A 142 -2.76 8.17 13.20
N LEU A 143 -2.79 6.91 13.65
CA LEU A 143 -3.15 5.74 12.87
C LEU A 143 -4.59 5.88 12.36
N LYS A 144 -4.76 5.61 11.07
CA LYS A 144 -6.04 5.44 10.41
C LYS A 144 -6.06 4.09 9.73
N ILE A 145 -7.01 3.24 10.09
CA ILE A 145 -7.20 1.96 9.42
C ILE A 145 -8.30 2.14 8.38
N VAL A 146 -8.04 1.67 7.16
CA VAL A 146 -8.98 1.78 6.04
C VAL A 146 -9.30 0.41 5.49
N ASP A 147 -10.57 0.21 5.12
CA ASP A 147 -10.99 -0.94 4.33
C ASP A 147 -10.52 -0.79 2.89
N ILE A 148 -10.07 -1.89 2.30
CA ILE A 148 -9.64 -1.98 0.91
C ILE A 148 -10.71 -2.70 0.12
N ASP A 149 -11.51 -1.91 -0.61
CA ASP A 149 -12.40 -2.42 -1.64
C ASP A 149 -11.60 -2.72 -2.91
N GLY A 150 -11.95 -3.80 -3.61
CA GLY A 150 -11.20 -4.23 -4.78
C GLY A 150 -11.74 -5.49 -5.43
N PRO A 151 -11.03 -6.03 -6.43
CA PRO A 151 -11.52 -7.13 -7.27
C PRO A 151 -11.41 -8.52 -6.62
N THR A 152 -11.31 -8.59 -5.30
CA THR A 152 -11.21 -9.84 -4.54
C THR A 152 -12.39 -9.96 -3.58
N ASP A 153 -12.80 -11.18 -3.28
CA ASP A 153 -13.87 -11.45 -2.31
C ASP A 153 -13.36 -11.44 -0.84
N GLN A 154 -12.18 -10.86 -0.58
CA GLN A 154 -11.56 -10.84 0.75
C GLN A 154 -11.76 -9.50 1.43
N ASP A 155 -12.23 -9.51 2.68
CA ASP A 155 -12.21 -8.34 3.56
C ASP A 155 -10.76 -7.96 3.88
N ARG A 156 -10.28 -6.87 3.29
CA ARG A 156 -8.89 -6.42 3.43
C ARG A 156 -8.84 -5.05 4.10
N VAL A 157 -7.84 -4.84 4.93
CA VAL A 157 -7.59 -3.57 5.61
C VAL A 157 -6.16 -3.10 5.37
N PHE A 158 -5.90 -1.80 5.51
CA PHE A 158 -4.55 -1.28 5.47
C PHE A 158 -4.39 -0.10 6.43
N TYR A 159 -3.14 0.13 6.87
CA TYR A 159 -2.82 1.27 7.71
C TYR A 159 -2.49 2.50 6.86
N ARG A 160 -2.96 3.64 7.33
CA ARG A 160 -2.61 4.99 6.89
C ARG A 160 -2.40 5.85 8.13
N PHE A 161 -2.03 7.10 7.94
CA PHE A 161 -1.98 8.08 9.01
C PHE A 161 -2.71 9.35 8.59
N GLU A 162 -3.14 10.15 9.55
CA GLU A 162 -3.74 11.46 9.34
C GLU A 162 -3.19 12.45 10.38
N PRO A 163 -3.15 13.77 10.09
CA PRO A 163 -2.75 14.77 11.07
C PRO A 163 -3.63 14.68 12.31
N ARG A 164 -3.01 14.80 13.48
CA ARG A 164 -3.76 14.91 14.72
C ARG A 164 -4.25 16.34 14.88
N GLU A 165 -5.56 16.52 15.10
CA GLU A 165 -6.08 17.82 15.53
C GLU A 165 -5.50 18.17 16.93
N GLN A 166 -4.97 19.38 17.06
CA GLN A 166 -4.38 19.90 18.31
C GLN A 166 -5.42 20.18 19.39
#